data_AF-A0A2K5PKW9-F1
#
_entry.id   AF-A0A2K5PKW9-F1
#
_cell.length_a   1.000
_cell.length_b   1.000
_cell.length_c   1.000
_cell.angle_alpha   90.00
_cell.angle_beta   90.00
_cell.angle_gamma   90.00
#
_symmetry.space_group_name_H-M   'P 1'
#
loop_
_entity.id
_entity.type
_entity.pdbx_description
1 polymer ?
#
loop_
_entity_poly.entity_id
_entity_poly.type
_entity_poly.pdbx_seq_one_letter_code
_entity_poly.pdbx_strand_id
1 'polypeptide(L)'
;MDEKTKKAEEMALSLTRAVAGGDEQVAMKCAIWLAEQRVPLSVQLKPEIPQVQNGHSSCIQPSHQEEGKKGTPPYYVLKNIAQKLYTLLPLIPMDQN
;
A
#
# COMPACT_ATOMS: atom_id res chain seq x y z
N MET A 1 -6.64 7.87 -27.69
CA MET A 1 -6.29 6.88 -26.66
C MET A 1 -6.45 5.52 -27.30
N ASP A 2 -5.41 4.69 -27.31
CA ASP A 2 -5.46 3.36 -27.89
C ASP A 2 -6.51 2.49 -27.17
N GLU A 3 -7.25 1.68 -27.92
CA GLU A 3 -8.30 0.82 -27.38
C GLU A 3 -7.76 -0.15 -26.31
N LYS A 4 -6.52 -0.60 -26.49
CA LYS A 4 -5.81 -1.44 -25.52
C LYS A 4 -5.54 -0.70 -24.20
N THR A 5 -5.16 0.57 -24.28
CA THR A 5 -4.93 1.43 -23.10
C THR A 5 -6.24 1.70 -22.37
N LYS A 6 -7.31 2.01 -23.11
CA LYS A 6 -8.65 2.20 -22.53
C LYS A 6 -9.12 0.96 -21.78
N LYS A 7 -8.96 -0.23 -22.37
CA LYS A 7 -9.33 -1.49 -21.71
C LYS A 7 -8.49 -1.75 -20.45
N ALA A 8 -7.20 -1.43 -20.49
CA ALA A 8 -6.32 -1.57 -19.34
C ALA A 8 -6.74 -0.68 -18.17
N GLU A 9 -7.14 0.57 -18.44
CA GLU A 9 -7.66 1.46 -17.41
C GLU A 9 -8.97 0.95 -16.80
N GLU A 10 -9.92 0.50 -17.62
CA GLU A 10 -11.18 -0.09 -17.13
C GLU A 10 -10.91 -1.29 -16.21
N MET A 11 -9.98 -2.15 -16.59
CA MET A 11 -9.60 -3.33 -15.80
C MET A 11 -8.88 -2.95 -14.51
N ALA A 12 -8.03 -1.91 -14.52
CA ALA A 12 -7.37 -1.39 -13.33
C ALA A 12 -8.36 -0.76 -12.34
N LEU A 13 -9.37 -0.03 -12.84
CA LEU A 13 -10.45 0.51 -12.01
C LEU A 13 -11.33 -0.60 -11.43
N SER A 14 -11.66 -1.61 -12.24
CA SER A 14 -12.41 -2.79 -11.80
C SER A 14 -11.66 -3.55 -10.71
N LEU A 15 -10.34 -3.73 -10.87
CA LEU A 15 -9.48 -4.34 -9.86
C LEU A 15 -9.52 -3.55 -8.55
N THR A 16 -9.37 -2.22 -8.62
CA THR A 16 -9.41 -1.35 -7.43
C THR A 16 -10.73 -1.48 -6.68
N ARG A 17 -11.85 -1.48 -7.40
CA ARG A 17 -13.18 -1.63 -6.79
C ARG A 17 -13.38 -3.01 -6.18
N ALA A 18 -12.95 -4.08 -6.86
CA ALA A 18 -13.06 -5.44 -6.35
C ALA A 18 -12.22 -5.65 -5.08
N VAL A 19 -10.99 -5.11 -5.05
CA VAL A 19 -10.12 -5.15 -3.85
C VAL A 19 -10.73 -4.36 -2.69
N ALA A 20 -11.31 -3.19 -2.96
CA ALA A 20 -11.98 -2.39 -1.93
C ALA A 20 -13.30 -3.02 -1.44
N GLY A 21 -14.01 -3.74 -2.32
CA GLY A 21 -15.28 -4.41 -2.01
C GLY A 21 -15.14 -5.81 -1.41
N GLY A 22 -13.93 -6.39 -1.42
CA GLY A 22 -13.68 -7.76 -0.96
C GLY A 22 -14.08 -8.85 -1.96
N ASP A 23 -14.37 -8.50 -3.21
CA ASP A 23 -14.74 -9.45 -4.28
C ASP A 23 -13.49 -10.13 -4.88
N GLU A 24 -12.98 -11.13 -4.16
CA GLU A 24 -11.74 -11.85 -4.49
C GLU A 24 -11.71 -12.40 -5.93
N GLN A 25 -12.81 -13.04 -6.37
CA GLN A 25 -12.86 -13.64 -7.71
C GLN A 25 -12.80 -12.61 -8.84
N VAL A 26 -13.39 -11.43 -8.64
CA VAL A 26 -13.33 -10.34 -9.63
C VAL A 26 -11.94 -9.73 -9.62
N ALA A 27 -11.37 -9.51 -8.43
CA ALA A 27 -10.01 -9.00 -8.29
C ALA A 27 -9.00 -9.92 -8.98
N MET A 28 -9.09 -11.24 -8.78
CA MET A 28 -8.22 -12.21 -9.44
C MET A 28 -8.35 -12.17 -10.97
N LYS A 29 -9.58 -12.17 -11.52
CA LYS A 29 -9.80 -12.12 -12.97
C LYS A 29 -9.23 -10.84 -13.57
N CYS A 30 -9.41 -9.71 -12.91
CA CYS A 30 -8.84 -8.44 -13.36
C CYS A 30 -7.31 -8.43 -13.30
N ALA A 31 -6.72 -8.97 -12.22
CA ALA A 31 -5.27 -9.05 -12.06
C ALA A 31 -4.61 -9.96 -13.11
N ILE A 32 -5.21 -11.14 -13.37
CA ILE A 32 -4.71 -12.08 -14.39
C ILE A 32 -4.69 -11.41 -15.76
N TRP A 33 -5.81 -10.79 -16.17
CA TRP A 33 -5.89 -10.14 -17.47
C TRP A 33 -4.85 -9.03 -17.62
N LEU A 34 -4.66 -8.19 -16.59
CA LEU A 34 -3.67 -7.11 -16.60
C LEU A 34 -2.23 -7.65 -16.68
N ALA A 35 -1.95 -8.77 -16.02
CA ALA A 35 -0.65 -9.45 -16.06
C ALA A 35 -0.37 -10.07 -17.44
N GLU A 36 -1.38 -10.73 -18.04
CA GLU A 36 -1.27 -11.30 -19.39
C GLU A 36 -0.98 -10.21 -20.44
N GLN A 37 -1.61 -9.05 -20.30
CA GLN A 37 -1.38 -7.91 -21.19
C GLN A 37 -0.07 -7.17 -20.90
N ARG A 38 0.66 -7.55 -19.84
CA ARG A 38 1.91 -6.92 -19.38
C ARG A 38 1.79 -5.41 -19.24
N VAL A 39 0.65 -4.94 -18.73
CA VAL A 39 0.39 -3.51 -18.55
C VAL A 39 1.31 -2.98 -17.45
N PRO A 40 2.10 -1.92 -17.70
CA PRO A 40 2.84 -1.27 -16.64
C PRO A 40 1.85 -0.56 -15.70
N LEU A 41 1.75 -1.04 -14.46
CA LEU A 41 0.82 -0.53 -13.46
C LEU A 41 1.59 0.00 -12.24
N SER A 42 1.12 1.12 -11.69
CA SER A 42 1.54 1.61 -10.39
C SER A 42 0.47 1.27 -9.36
N VAL A 43 0.78 0.34 -8.45
CA VAL A 43 -0.12 -0.05 -7.36
C VAL A 43 0.29 0.72 -6.11
N GLN A 44 -0.61 1.57 -5.64
CA GLN A 44 -0.40 2.36 -4.44
C GLN A 44 -1.53 2.06 -3.45
N LEU A 45 -1.18 1.69 -2.23
CA LEU A 45 -2.15 1.67 -1.14
C LEU A 45 -2.58 3.11 -0.87
N LYS A 46 -3.88 3.31 -0.67
CA LYS A 46 -4.39 4.62 -0.25
C LYS A 46 -3.66 4.99 1.04
N PRO A 47 -2.92 6.12 1.09
CA PRO A 47 -2.25 6.51 2.32
C PRO A 47 -3.29 6.76 3.41
N GLU A 48 -3.04 6.19 4.58
CA GLU A 48 -3.81 6.43 5.79
C GLU A 48 -3.50 7.85 6.28
N ILE A 49 -4.26 8.82 5.77
CA ILE A 49 -4.22 10.25 6.15
C ILE A 49 -2.95 10.98 5.64
N PRO A 50 -3.07 12.04 4.84
CA PRO A 50 -1.94 12.95 4.64
C PRO A 50 -1.65 13.61 5.99
N GLN A 51 -0.55 13.24 6.62
CA GLN A 51 0.00 14.03 7.72
C GLN A 51 0.36 15.40 7.13
N VAL A 52 -0.55 16.35 7.31
CA VAL A 52 -0.34 17.76 7.03
C VAL A 52 0.82 18.22 7.92
N GLN A 53 2.03 18.20 7.35
CA GLN A 53 3.22 18.78 7.96
C GLN A 53 3.12 20.29 7.81
N ASN A 54 2.35 20.92 8.69
CA ASN A 54 2.52 22.34 8.97
C ASN A 54 3.85 22.50 9.71
N GLY A 55 4.75 23.23 9.07
CA GLY A 55 6.10 23.45 9.56
C GLY A 55 6.16 24.19 10.89
N HIS A 56 7.33 24.03 11.49
CA HIS A 56 7.95 24.90 12.49
C HIS A 56 7.47 24.81 13.95
N SER A 57 8.49 24.72 14.81
CA SER A 57 8.53 25.02 16.24
C SER A 57 8.06 23.94 17.23
N SER A 58 9.07 23.18 17.71
CA SER A 58 9.56 23.14 19.09
C SER A 58 8.56 22.96 20.25
N CYS A 59 8.85 21.94 21.07
CA CYS A 59 8.42 21.67 22.45
C CYS A 59 6.91 21.42 22.64
N ILE A 60 6.44 20.31 23.22
CA ILE A 60 6.62 19.84 24.61
C ILE A 60 6.34 18.32 24.68
N GLN A 61 7.00 17.67 25.64
CA GLN A 61 6.98 16.24 26.03
C GLN A 61 5.58 15.63 26.33
N PRO A 62 5.47 14.28 26.43
CA PRO A 62 4.19 13.58 26.42
C PRO A 62 3.51 13.65 27.79
N SER A 63 2.29 14.21 27.82
CA SER A 63 1.44 14.16 29.01
C SER A 63 0.54 12.93 28.90
N HIS A 64 0.75 12.00 29.83
CA HIS A 64 -0.19 10.92 30.10
C HIS A 64 -1.58 11.50 30.39
N GLN A 65 -2.60 11.09 29.65
CA GLN A 65 -3.93 10.90 30.22
C GLN A 65 -4.67 9.82 29.43
N GLU A 66 -4.95 8.74 30.14
CA GLU A 66 -5.74 7.59 29.73
C GLU A 66 -7.17 8.02 29.37
N GLU A 67 -7.81 7.33 28.41
CA GLU A 67 -8.96 6.47 28.69
C GLU A 67 -9.58 5.89 27.41
N GLY A 68 -9.65 4.55 27.37
CA GLY A 68 -10.77 3.82 26.77
C GLY A 68 -10.82 3.64 25.25
N LYS A 69 -10.16 2.58 24.75
CA LYS A 69 -10.78 1.49 23.95
C LYS A 69 -9.71 0.51 23.45
N LYS A 70 -9.89 -0.78 23.77
CA LYS A 70 -9.07 -1.91 23.31
C LYS A 70 -9.06 -1.96 21.78
N GLY A 71 -7.97 -1.53 21.18
CA GLY A 71 -7.61 -1.82 19.80
C GLY A 71 -6.11 -1.84 19.72
N THR A 72 -5.51 -2.98 19.42
CA THR A 72 -4.06 -3.13 19.24
C THR A 72 -3.58 -2.08 18.24
N PRO A 73 -2.62 -1.20 18.59
CA PRO A 73 -2.20 -0.15 17.68
C PRO A 73 -1.57 -0.76 16.41
N PRO A 74 -2.03 -0.37 15.21
CA PRO A 74 -1.60 -0.95 13.92
C PRO A 74 -0.08 -0.82 13.68
N TYR A 75 0.57 0.07 14.44
CA TYR A 75 2.01 0.28 14.45
C TYR A 75 2.83 -0.98 14.78
N TYR A 76 2.34 -1.87 15.64
CA TYR A 76 3.07 -3.10 15.98
C TYR A 76 3.03 -4.15 14.86
N VAL A 77 1.93 -4.21 14.11
CA VAL A 77 1.77 -5.15 12.99
C VAL A 77 2.66 -4.73 11.81
N LEU A 78 2.69 -3.42 11.52
CA LEU A 78 3.52 -2.84 10.45
C LEU A 78 5.03 -3.09 10.67
N LYS A 79 5.51 -2.98 11.93
CA LYS A 79 6.90 -3.30 12.27
C LYS A 79 7.27 -4.76 11.97
N ASN A 80 6.36 -5.69 12.23
CA ASN A 80 6.62 -7.11 12.00
C ASN A 80 6.71 -7.46 10.51
N ILE A 81 5.84 -6.84 9.69
CA ILE A 81 5.83 -7.04 8.24
C ILE A 81 7.07 -6.42 7.60
N ALA A 82 7.44 -5.19 7.97
CA ALA A 82 8.64 -4.53 7.46
C ALA A 82 9.91 -5.30 7.83
N GLN A 83 10.01 -5.79 9.07
CA GLN A 83 11.13 -6.59 9.52
C GLN A 83 11.21 -7.91 8.76
N LYS A 84 10.09 -8.61 8.54
CA LYS A 84 10.05 -9.84 7.73
C LYS A 84 10.43 -9.61 6.27
N LEU A 85 9.98 -8.50 5.66
CA LEU A 85 10.35 -8.16 4.28
C LEU A 85 11.85 -7.87 4.16
N TYR A 86 12.44 -7.20 5.17
CA TYR A 86 13.88 -6.94 5.21
C TYR A 86 14.71 -8.22 5.32
N THR A 87 14.26 -9.22 6.09
CA THR A 87 14.93 -10.53 6.19
C THR A 87 14.72 -11.41 4.95
N LEU A 88 13.70 -11.13 4.14
CA LEU A 88 13.36 -11.88 2.92
C LEU A 88 13.93 -11.26 1.64
N LEU A 89 14.50 -10.06 1.69
CA LEU A 89 15.33 -9.55 0.59
C LEU A 89 16.71 -10.22 0.70
N PRO A 90 17.06 -11.18 -0.18
CA PRO A 90 18.43 -11.66 -0.23
C PRO A 90 19.33 -10.49 -0.63
N LEU A 91 20.40 -10.33 0.15
CA LEU A 91 21.58 -9.52 -0.13
C LEU A 91 21.85 -9.39 -1.63
N ILE A 92 21.40 -8.28 -2.23
CA ILE A 92 21.99 -7.81 -3.47
C ILE A 92 23.35 -7.26 -3.03
N PRO A 93 24.49 -7.88 -3.40
CA PRO A 93 25.77 -7.25 -3.14
C PRO A 93 25.76 -5.92 -3.89
N MET A 94 25.81 -4.84 -3.13
CA MET A 94 26.05 -3.51 -3.66
C MET A 94 27.50 -3.52 -4.16
N ASP A 95 27.67 -3.88 -5.44
CA ASP A 95 28.93 -3.76 -6.17
C ASP A 95 29.32 -2.28 -6.19
N GLN A 96 30.24 -1.92 -5.29
CA GLN A 96 30.87 -0.61 -5.26
C GLN A 96 32.04 -0.64 -6.23
N ASN A 97 31.80 -0.23 -7.47
CA ASN A 97 32.85 0.14 -8.41
C ASN A 97 33.15 1.64 -8.35
#